data_AF-A0A351MSG7-F1
#
_entry.id   AF-A0A351MSG7-F1
#
_cell.length_a   1.000
_cell.length_b   1.000
_cell.length_c   1.000
_cell.angle_alpha   90.00
_cell.angle_beta   90.00
_cell.angle_gamma   90.00
#
_symmetry.space_group_name_H-M   'P 1'
#
loop_
_entity.id
_entity.type
_entity.pdbx_description
1 polymer ?
#
loop_
_entity_poly.entity_id
_entity_poly.type
_entity_poly.pdbx_seq_one_letter_code
_entity_poly.pdbx_strand_id
1 'polypeptide(L)' 'MLRALADCNNFFASCERALNPALQGVPIVVLSNNDGCVVARSSEAKALGIPMGAPFFQVRRLC' A
#
# COMPACT_ATOMS: atom_id res chain seq x y z
N MET A 1 15.04 -26.59 17.75
CA MET A 1 15.42 -25.94 16.47
C MET A 1 14.83 -24.54 16.48
N LEU A 2 15.66 -23.49 16.40
CA LEU A 2 15.18 -22.09 16.39
C LEU A 2 14.79 -21.69 14.95
N ARG A 3 13.67 -20.99 14.77
CA ARG A 3 13.22 -20.45 13.48
C ARG A 3 12.83 -18.98 13.67
N ALA A 4 13.04 -18.16 12.64
CA ALA A 4 12.62 -16.76 12.59
C ALA A 4 11.82 -16.50 11.30
N LEU A 5 10.85 -15.60 11.38
CA LEU A 5 10.07 -15.08 10.26
C LEU A 5 10.35 -13.57 10.16
N ALA A 6 10.63 -13.10 8.95
CA ALA A 6 10.77 -11.68 8.65
C ALA A 6 9.69 -11.29 7.64
N ASP A 7 8.91 -10.26 7.97
CA ASP A 7 7.87 -9.67 7.12
C ASP A 7 8.02 -8.15 7.11
N CYS A 8 7.78 -7.54 5.95
CA CYS A 8 7.95 -6.10 5.78
C CYS A 8 6.62 -5.37 5.88
N ASN A 9 6.56 -4.35 6.74
CA ASN A 9 5.37 -3.51 6.87
C ASN A 9 5.07 -2.77 5.56
N ASN A 10 3.87 -3.02 5.00
CA ASN A 10 3.36 -2.34 3.81
C ASN A 10 4.35 -2.37 2.62
N PHE A 11 5.01 -3.51 2.38
CA PHE A 11 6.23 -3.62 1.59
C PHE A 11 6.31 -2.72 0.34
N PHE A 12 5.41 -2.86 -0.64
CA PHE A 12 5.48 -2.05 -1.86
C PHE A 12 5.29 -0.55 -1.60
N ALA A 13 4.40 -0.14 -0.69
CA ALA A 13 4.24 1.28 -0.33
C ALA A 13 5.50 1.82 0.37
N SER A 14 6.19 0.99 1.17
CA SER A 14 7.45 1.32 1.82
C SER A 14 8.61 1.42 0.81
N CYS A 15 8.64 0.58 -0.22
CA CYS A 15 9.62 0.67 -1.31
C CYS A 15 9.48 1.98 -2.09
N GLU A 16 8.26 2.35 -2.50
CA GLU A 16 8.00 3.63 -3.17
C GLU A 16 8.48 4.83 -2.34
N ARG A 17 8.19 4.81 -1.03
CA ARG A 17 8.62 5.84 -0.09
C ARG A 17 10.12 5.87 0.13
N ALA A 18 10.81 4.74 0.08
CA ALA A 18 12.26 4.67 0.17
C ALA A 18 12.95 5.26 -1.07
N LEU A 19 12.34 5.08 -2.25
CA LEU A 19 12.83 5.62 -3.52
C LEU A 19 12.46 7.10 -3.71
N ASN A 20 11.33 7.53 -3.14
CA ASN A 20 10.85 8.90 -3.22
C ASN A 20 10.49 9.45 -1.81
N PRO A 21 11.42 10.19 -1.18
CA PRO A 21 11.20 10.79 0.13
C PRO A 21 10.03 11.77 0.22
N ALA A 22 9.54 12.32 -0.91
CA ALA A 22 8.36 13.19 -0.91
C ALA A 22 7.07 12.44 -0.53
N LEU A 23 7.08 11.10 -0.55
CA LEU A 23 5.94 10.26 -0.15
C LEU A 23 5.90 9.96 1.37
N GLN A 24 6.79 10.56 2.16
CA GLN A 24 6.76 10.46 3.61
C GLN A 24 5.50 11.13 4.18
N GLY A 25 4.74 10.41 5.01
CA GLY A 25 3.48 10.89 5.57
C GLY A 25 2.32 11.03 4.58
N VAL A 26 2.53 10.70 3.30
CA VAL A 26 1.51 10.71 2.26
C VAL A 26 0.80 9.36 2.20
N PRO A 27 -0.55 9.31 2.09
CA PRO A 27 -1.27 8.07 1.80
C PRO A 27 -0.86 7.50 0.44
N ILE A 28 -0.31 6.29 0.44
CA ILE A 28 0.09 5.54 -0.76
C ILE A 28 -0.79 4.30 -0.91
N VAL A 29 -1.28 4.08 -2.14
CA VAL A 29 -1.83 2.81 -2.62
C VAL A 29 -1.02 2.34 -3.83
N VAL A 30 -0.75 1.05 -3.90
CA VAL A 30 -0.08 0.41 -5.04
C VAL A 30 -1.10 -0.47 -5.73
N LEU A 31 -1.24 -0.31 -7.04
CA LEU A 31 -2.19 -1.06 -7.84
C LEU A 31 -1.51 -2.26 -8.52
N SER A 32 -2.24 -3.35 -8.69
CA SER A 32 -1.84 -4.41 -9.59
C SER A 32 -1.90 -3.95 -11.05
N ASN A 33 -1.01 -4.52 -11.85
CA ASN A 33 -1.09 -4.38 -13.30
C ASN A 33 -2.36 -5.08 -13.83
N ASN A 34 -2.93 -4.52 -14.91
CA ASN A 34 -4.07 -5.02 -15.68
C ASN A 34 -5.47 -4.96 -15.04
N ASP A 35 -5.65 -5.23 -13.74
CA ASP A 35 -6.96 -5.21 -13.06
C ASP A 35 -7.18 -3.98 -12.16
N GLY A 36 -6.12 -3.22 -11.86
CA GLY A 36 -6.20 -1.96 -11.13
C GLY A 36 -6.69 -2.11 -9.69
N CYS A 37 -6.48 -3.27 -9.07
CA CYS A 37 -6.85 -3.52 -7.68
C CYS A 37 -5.77 -3.04 -6.71
N VAL A 38 -6.15 -2.60 -5.52
CA VAL A 38 -5.20 -2.21 -4.47
C VAL A 38 -4.48 -3.45 -3.92
N VAL A 39 -3.19 -3.61 -4.20
CA VAL A 39 -2.37 -4.74 -3.75
C VAL A 39 -1.40 -4.41 -2.62
N ALA A 40 -1.12 -3.13 -2.40
CA ALA A 40 -0.49 -2.65 -1.18
C ALA A 40 -1.02 -1.28 -0.80
N ARG A 41 -0.94 -0.96 0.49
CA ARG A 41 -1.40 0.31 1.04
C ARG A 41 -0.59 0.69 2.26
N SER A 42 -0.19 1.95 2.32
CA SER A 42 0.43 2.58 3.49
C SER A 42 -0.51 2.56 4.71
N SER A 43 0.02 2.79 5.91
CA SER A 43 -0.78 2.83 7.13
C SER A 43 -1.81 3.97 7.10
N GLU A 44 -1.42 5.09 6.50
CA GLU A 44 -2.24 6.28 6.28
C GLU A 44 -3.41 5.95 5.34
N ALA A 45 -3.17 5.24 4.23
CA ALA A 45 -4.22 4.76 3.33
C ALA A 45 -5.15 3.72 3.99
N LYS A 46 -4.64 2.88 4.90
CA LYS A 46 -5.48 1.99 5.71
C LYS A 46 -6.43 2.78 6.63
N ALA A 47 -5.94 3.85 7.25
CA ALA A 47 -6.73 4.70 8.13
C ALA A 47 -7.86 5.44 7.39
N LEU A 48 -7.69 5.72 6.09
CA LEU A 48 -8.74 6.27 5.22
C LEU A 48 -9.82 5.24 4.81
N GLY A 49 -9.70 3.99 5.23
CA GLY A 49 -10.69 2.94 4.95
C GLY A 49 -10.54 2.26 3.59
N ILE A 50 -9.45 2.48 2.86
CA ILE A 50 -9.21 1.85 1.56
C ILE A 50 -8.94 0.34 1.75
N PRO A 51 -9.81 -0.59 1.29
CA PRO A 51 -9.62 -2.02 1.53
C PRO A 51 -8.46 -2.59 0.71
N MET A 52 -7.90 -3.72 1.18
CA MET A 52 -7.00 -4.53 0.35
C MET A 52 -7.83 -5.25 -0.72
N GLY A 53 -7.32 -5.34 -1.95
CA GLY A 53 -7.99 -6.02 -3.07
C GLY A 53 -9.15 -5.24 -3.67
N ALA A 54 -9.46 -4.04 -3.19
CA ALA A 54 -10.51 -3.21 -3.76
C ALA A 54 -10.11 -2.74 -5.17
N PRO A 55 -10.99 -2.85 -6.18
CA PRO A 55 -10.77 -2.23 -7.48
C PRO A 55 -10.62 -0.70 -7.34
N PHE A 56 -9.60 -0.10 -7.95
CA PHE A 56 -9.29 1.32 -7.77
C PHE A 56 -10.47 2.24 -8.08
N PHE A 57 -11.29 1.92 -9.09
CA PHE A 57 -12.44 2.74 -9.46
C PHE A 57 -13.46 2.92 -8.33
N GLN A 58 -13.55 1.97 -7.39
CA GLN A 58 -14.45 2.05 -6.23
C GLN A 58 -13.90 2.96 -5.13
N VAL A 59 -12.57 3.02 -5.00
CA VAL A 59 -11.88 3.75 -3.92
C VAL A 59 -11.26 5.07 -4.36
N ARG A 60 -11.23 5.38 -5.66
CA ARG A 60 -10.57 6.56 -6.23
C ARG A 60 -11.03 7.91 -5.67
N ARG A 61 -12.20 7.97 -5.01
CA ARG A 61 -12.71 9.20 -4.37
C ARG A 61 -12.08 9.47 -3.00
N LEU A 62 -11.41 8.47 -2.44
CA LEU A 62 -10.71 8.52 -1.16
C LEU A 62 -9.20 8.71 -1.33
N CYS A 63 -8.71 8.64 -2.58
CA CYS A 63 -7.31 8.76 -2.95
C CYS A 63 -6.99 10.14 -3.52
#